data_AF-A0A161ML59-F1
#
_entry.id   AF-A0A161ML59-F1
#
_cell.length_a   1.000
_cell.length_b   1.000
_cell.length_c   1.000
_cell.angle_alpha   90.00
_cell.angle_beta   90.00
_cell.angle_gamma   90.00
#
_symmetry.space_group_name_H-M   'P 1'
#
loop_
_entity.id
_entity.type
_entity.pdbx_description
1 polymer ?
#
loop_
_entity_poly.entity_id
_entity_poly.type
_entity_poly.pdbx_seq_one_letter_code
_entity_poly.pdbx_strand_id
1 'polypeptide(L)'
;PDLFKELKPELIAPVVVWLCHSSCEENGAVIESAAGWAAKYGLVRGPGSTLRYKVTDTVQPEDVRKKWNEVTNLEKLVQLSSIQEATGTLMEHLDKMRQG
;
A
#
# COMPACT_ATOMS: atom_id res chain seq x y z
N PRO A 1 -1.50 20.29 27.08
CA PRO A 1 -1.26 21.75 27.11
C PRO A 1 0.07 22.15 26.45
N ASP A 2 1.17 21.46 26.75
CA ASP A 2 2.48 21.76 26.15
C ASP A 2 2.69 21.13 24.77
N LEU A 3 2.13 19.95 24.51
CA LEU A 3 2.15 19.33 23.17
C LEU A 3 1.58 20.26 22.08
N PHE A 4 0.46 20.95 22.35
CA PHE A 4 -0.14 21.87 21.38
C PHE A 4 0.73 23.09 21.07
N LYS A 5 1.61 23.51 22.00
CA LYS A 5 2.56 24.60 21.74
C LYS A 5 3.64 24.18 20.74
N GLU A 6 3.91 22.89 20.61
CA GLU A 6 4.86 22.33 19.64
C GLU A 6 4.19 21.98 18.30
N LEU A 7 2.86 22.02 18.20
CA LEU A 7 2.11 21.78 16.96
C LEU A 7 1.87 23.09 16.19
N LYS A 8 2.96 23.79 15.89
CA LYS A 8 2.93 25.07 15.17
C LYS A 8 2.87 24.86 13.65
N PRO A 9 1.98 25.57 12.91
CA PRO A 9 1.92 25.49 11.45
C PRO A 9 3.25 25.81 10.75
N GLU A 10 4.06 26.69 11.34
CA GLU A 10 5.38 27.08 10.84
C GLU A 10 6.37 25.91 10.78
N LEU A 11 6.09 24.82 11.51
CA LEU A 11 6.90 23.60 11.49
C LEU A 11 6.49 22.63 10.37
N ILE A 12 5.39 22.91 9.65
CA ILE A 12 4.90 22.15 8.49
C ILE A 12 5.20 22.90 7.20
N ALA A 13 5.04 24.23 7.20
CA ALA A 13 5.18 25.07 6.02
C ALA A 13 6.48 24.84 5.21
N PRO A 14 7.68 24.65 5.81
CA PRO A 14 8.90 24.36 5.07
C PRO A 14 8.84 23.08 4.24
N VAL A 15 8.18 22.03 4.72
CA VAL A 15 8.00 20.77 3.98
C VAL A 15 7.14 21.01 2.74
N VAL A 16 6.06 21.79 2.88
CA VAL A 16 5.20 22.18 1.75
C VAL A 16 5.98 23.00 0.72
N VAL A 17 6.74 23.99 1.19
CA VAL A 17 7.57 24.82 0.30
C VAL A 17 8.58 23.97 -0.46
N TRP A 18 9.23 23.00 0.20
CA TRP A 18 10.13 22.06 -0.46
C TRP A 18 9.42 21.24 -1.55
N LEU A 19 8.26 20.64 -1.25
CA LEU A 19 7.48 19.85 -2.22
C LEU A 19 7.00 20.68 -3.42
N CYS A 20 6.90 22.01 -3.28
CA CYS A 20 6.54 22.92 -4.37
C CYS A 20 7.75 23.54 -5.09
N HIS A 21 8.97 23.30 -4.61
CA HIS A 21 10.17 23.88 -5.21
C HIS A 21 10.54 23.15 -6.51
N SER A 22 11.01 23.88 -7.52
CA SER A 22 11.34 23.33 -8.85
C SER A 22 12.46 22.27 -8.85
N SER A 23 13.26 22.23 -7.79
CA SER A 23 14.32 21.23 -7.60
C SER A 23 13.85 19.98 -6.86
N CYS A 24 12.60 19.92 -6.39
CA CYS A 24 12.06 18.73 -5.75
C CYS A 24 11.60 17.73 -6.83
N GLU A 25 12.18 16.54 -6.83
CA GLU A 25 11.83 15.46 -7.78
C GLU A 25 10.76 14.50 -7.24
N GLU A 26 10.30 14.71 -6.00
CA GLU A 26 9.30 13.85 -5.36
C GLU A 26 7.93 14.04 -6.02
N ASN A 27 7.27 12.94 -6.38
CA ASN A 27 5.96 12.97 -7.04
C ASN A 27 5.08 11.81 -6.58
N GLY A 28 3.77 12.04 -6.46
CA GLY A 28 2.79 11.03 -6.03
C GLY A 28 2.98 10.53 -4.59
N ALA A 29 3.83 11.20 -3.80
CA ALA A 29 4.10 10.82 -2.42
C ALA A 29 3.05 11.34 -1.45
N VAL A 30 2.84 10.58 -0.38
CA VAL A 30 2.09 11.02 0.80
C VAL A 30 3.09 11.30 1.90
N ILE A 31 3.16 12.55 2.36
CA ILE A 31 4.10 13.00 3.38
C ILE A 31 3.33 13.43 4.63
N GLU A 32 3.66 12.82 5.77
CA GLU A 32 3.28 13.34 7.09
C GLU A 32 4.27 14.40 7.52
N SER A 33 3.78 15.49 8.12
CA SER A 33 4.64 16.43 8.83
C SER A 33 3.91 17.07 9.99
N ALA A 34 4.55 17.08 11.16
CA ALA A 34 4.07 17.69 12.39
C ALA A 34 5.23 17.89 13.36
N ALA A 35 5.15 18.92 14.23
CA ALA A 35 6.12 19.18 15.30
C ALA A 35 7.60 19.22 14.85
N GLY A 36 7.87 19.63 13.59
CA GLY A 36 9.23 19.66 13.03
C GLY A 36 9.78 18.30 12.59
N TRP A 37 8.94 17.27 12.53
CA TRP A 37 9.24 15.96 11.97
C TRP A 37 8.46 15.76 10.66
N ALA A 38 9.00 14.94 9.75
CA ALA A 38 8.32 14.52 8.55
C ALA A 38 8.71 13.10 8.13
N ALA A 39 7.78 12.37 7.52
CA ALA A 39 8.04 11.06 6.94
C ALA A 39 7.15 10.79 5.72
N LYS A 40 7.61 9.89 4.85
CA LYS A 40 6.88 9.42 3.68
C LYS A 40 6.11 8.15 4.01
N TYR A 41 4.84 8.12 3.63
CA TYR A 41 4.03 6.90 3.62
C TYR A 41 4.16 6.18 2.27
N GLY A 42 4.19 4.86 2.33
CA GLY A 42 4.13 3.97 1.17
C GLY A 42 2.97 2.99 1.31
N LEU A 43 2.29 2.70 0.19
CA LEU A 43 1.29 1.65 0.15
C LEU A 43 1.99 0.30 -0.07
N VAL A 44 1.64 -0.67 0.75
CA VAL A 44 2.16 -2.04 0.69
C VAL A 44 1.00 -3.02 0.57
N ARG A 45 1.26 -4.17 -0.07
CA ARG A 45 0.31 -5.26 -0.22
C ARG A 45 0.89 -6.53 0.40
N GLY A 46 0.08 -7.27 1.14
CA GLY A 46 0.40 -8.63 1.57
C GLY A 46 0.44 -9.61 0.38
N PRO A 47 0.83 -10.88 0.60
CA PRO A 47 0.90 -11.88 -0.44
C PRO A 47 -0.49 -12.33 -0.94
N GLY A 48 -1.53 -12.13 -0.13
CA GLY A 48 -2.89 -12.59 -0.41
C GLY A 48 -3.02 -14.13 -0.32
N SER A 49 -4.12 -14.67 -0.84
CA SER A 49 -4.35 -16.11 -0.90
C SER A 49 -5.21 -16.49 -2.10
N THR A 50 -5.01 -17.70 -2.61
CA THR A 50 -5.85 -18.31 -3.64
C THR A 50 -7.18 -18.74 -3.04
N LEU A 51 -8.30 -18.22 -3.58
CA LEU A 51 -9.65 -18.54 -3.09
C LEU A 51 -10.38 -19.60 -3.93
N ARG A 52 -9.79 -20.01 -5.06
CA ARG A 52 -10.27 -21.10 -5.92
C ARG A 52 -9.11 -21.70 -6.69
N TYR A 53 -9.18 -22.99 -7.01
CA TYR A 53 -8.04 -23.71 -7.59
C TYR A 53 -8.16 -23.94 -9.10
N LYS A 54 -9.37 -23.94 -9.65
CA LYS A 54 -9.60 -23.95 -11.10
C LYS A 54 -10.31 -22.68 -11.53
N VAL A 55 -10.07 -22.29 -12.78
CA VAL A 55 -10.72 -21.12 -13.38
C VAL A 55 -12.24 -21.30 -13.52
N THR A 56 -12.71 -22.55 -13.54
CA THR A 56 -14.14 -22.91 -13.58
C THR A 56 -14.82 -22.88 -12.22
N ASP A 57 -14.06 -22.89 -11.13
CA ASP A 57 -14.62 -22.94 -9.79
C ASP A 57 -15.23 -21.58 -9.41
N THR A 58 -16.35 -21.62 -8.70
CA THR A 58 -16.97 -20.45 -8.08
C THR A 58 -16.34 -20.22 -6.70
N VAL A 59 -16.10 -18.95 -6.34
CA VAL A 59 -15.67 -18.59 -4.98
C VAL A 59 -16.90 -18.43 -4.10
N GLN A 60 -16.98 -19.19 -3.01
CA GLN A 60 -18.03 -19.04 -2.00
C GLN A 60 -17.55 -18.16 -0.83
N PRO A 61 -18.46 -17.52 -0.07
CA PRO A 61 -18.10 -16.78 1.14
C PRO A 61 -17.33 -17.62 2.16
N GLU A 62 -17.59 -18.92 2.24
CA GLU A 62 -16.91 -19.86 3.14
C GLU A 62 -15.42 -20.03 2.76
N ASP A 63 -15.09 -19.99 1.46
CA ASP A 63 -13.70 -20.06 0.99
C ASP A 63 -12.92 -18.83 1.45
N VAL A 64 -13.54 -17.64 1.33
CA VAL A 64 -12.99 -16.38 1.84
C VAL A 64 -12.75 -16.46 3.34
N ARG A 65 -13.78 -16.88 4.11
CA ARG A 65 -13.69 -17.01 5.57
C ARG A 65 -12.56 -17.97 5.97
N LYS A 66 -12.45 -19.12 5.30
CA LYS A 66 -11.41 -20.12 5.58
C LYS A 66 -9.99 -19.58 5.35
N LYS A 67 -9.83 -18.69 4.37
CA LYS A 67 -8.54 -18.13 3.97
C LYS A 67 -8.27 -16.71 4.46
N TRP A 68 -9.18 -16.13 5.25
CA TRP A 68 -9.11 -14.72 5.61
C TRP A 68 -7.80 -14.34 6.32
N ASN A 69 -7.31 -15.19 7.22
CA ASN A 69 -6.05 -14.95 7.91
C ASN A 69 -4.85 -14.87 6.94
N GLU A 70 -4.86 -15.63 5.85
CA GLU A 70 -3.82 -15.54 4.80
C GLU A 70 -4.00 -14.27 3.95
N VAL A 71 -5.26 -13.93 3.60
CA VAL A 71 -5.59 -12.71 2.84
C VAL A 71 -5.14 -11.44 3.57
N THR A 72 -5.32 -11.40 4.89
CA THR A 72 -4.96 -10.24 5.72
C THR A 72 -3.55 -10.36 6.33
N ASN A 73 -2.73 -11.32 5.91
CA ASN A 73 -1.38 -11.48 6.44
C ASN A 73 -0.46 -10.36 5.90
N LEU A 74 0.21 -9.64 6.81
CA LEU A 74 1.14 -8.55 6.52
C LEU A 74 2.60 -8.85 6.94
N GLU A 75 2.96 -10.11 7.19
CA GLU A 75 4.34 -10.51 7.54
C GLU A 75 5.32 -10.35 6.37
N LYS A 76 4.85 -10.54 5.13
CA LYS A 76 5.63 -10.38 3.90
C LYS A 76 4.97 -9.36 3.01
N LEU A 77 5.50 -8.14 3.03
CA LEU A 77 4.94 -7.01 2.31
C LEU A 77 5.69 -6.79 1.02
N VAL A 78 4.95 -6.48 -0.04
CA VAL A 78 5.50 -5.97 -1.29
C VAL A 78 5.00 -4.55 -1.52
N GLN A 79 5.89 -3.69 -1.99
CA GLN A 79 5.53 -2.36 -2.47
C GLN A 79 5.31 -2.46 -3.97
N LEU A 80 4.13 -2.06 -4.44
CA LEU A 80 3.80 -2.00 -5.86
C LEU A 80 3.77 -0.54 -6.28
N SER A 81 4.53 -0.23 -7.32
CA SER A 81 4.75 1.15 -7.78
C SER A 81 3.75 1.60 -8.83
N SER A 82 3.01 0.66 -9.43
CA SER A 82 2.08 0.94 -10.52
C SER A 82 0.93 -0.08 -10.59
N ILE A 83 -0.14 0.30 -11.28
CA ILE A 83 -1.27 -0.61 -11.56
C ILE A 83 -0.87 -1.74 -12.51
N GLN A 84 0.09 -1.51 -13.40
CA GLN A 84 0.62 -2.51 -14.32
C GLN A 84 1.32 -3.63 -13.55
N GLU A 85 2.13 -3.27 -12.55
CA GLU A 85 2.79 -4.23 -11.66
C GLU A 85 1.75 -5.05 -10.87
N ALA A 86 0.77 -4.36 -10.27
CA ALA A 86 -0.33 -5.02 -9.56
C ALA A 86 -1.12 -5.98 -10.46
N THR A 87 -1.43 -5.56 -11.69
CA THR A 87 -2.14 -6.38 -12.68
C THR A 87 -1.30 -7.57 -13.14
N GLY A 88 0.02 -7.38 -13.33
CA GLY A 88 0.96 -8.44 -13.67
C GLY A 88 0.92 -9.58 -12.66
N THR A 89 0.97 -9.26 -11.36
CA THR A 89 0.88 -10.29 -10.30
C THR A 89 -0.44 -11.07 -10.32
N LEU A 90 -1.54 -10.45 -10.73
CA LEU A 90 -2.83 -11.14 -10.88
C LEU A 90 -2.81 -12.09 -12.08
N MET A 91 -2.23 -11.66 -13.20
CA MET A 91 -2.10 -12.48 -14.41
C MET A 91 -1.23 -13.72 -14.15
N GLU A 92 -0.11 -13.58 -13.44
CA GLU A 92 0.71 -14.71 -13.00
C GLU A 92 -0.08 -15.72 -12.15
N HIS A 93 -0.96 -15.22 -11.28
CA HIS A 93 -1.82 -16.06 -10.46
C HIS A 93 -2.85 -16.82 -11.30
N LEU A 94 -3.46 -16.14 -12.27
CA LEU A 94 -4.41 -16.74 -13.21
C LEU A 94 -3.74 -17.80 -14.08
N ASP A 95 -2.53 -17.55 -14.56
CA ASP A 95 -1.79 -18.51 -15.40
C ASP A 95 -1.40 -19.76 -14.61
N LYS A 96 -0.96 -19.60 -13.34
CA LYS A 96 -0.75 -20.75 -12.43
C LYS A 96 -2.02 -21.58 -12.25
N MET A 97 -3.18 -20.93 -12.13
CA MET A 97 -4.49 -21.60 -12.00
C MET A 97 -4.93 -22.33 -13.28
N ARG A 98 -4.44 -21.92 -14.46
CA ARG A 98 -4.74 -22.59 -15.74
C ARG A 98 -3.86 -23.82 -16.00
N GLN A 99 -2.69 -23.88 -15.38
CA GLN A 99 -1.71 -24.96 -15.57
C GLN A 99 -1.93 -26.17 -14.64
N GLY A 100 -2.69 -25.98 -13.55
CA GLY A 100 -3.14 -27.05 -12.65
C GLY A 100 -4.57 -27.49 -12.94
#